data_AF-A0A3D8WWG9-F1
#
_entry.id   AF-A0A3D8WWG9-F1
#
_cell.length_a   1.000
_cell.length_b   1.000
_cell.length_c   1.000
_cell.angle_alpha   90.00
_cell.angle_beta   90.00
_cell.angle_gamma   90.00
#
_symmetry.space_group_name_H-M   'P 1'
#
loop_
_entity.id
_entity.type
_entity.pdbx_description
1 polymer ?
#
loop_
_entity_poly.entity_id
_entity_poly.type
_entity_poly.pdbx_seq_one_letter_code
_entity_poly.pdbx_strand_id
1 'polypeptide(L)'
;MSFRLSQRDKDIIAFINQFRAVDRDSLVELFFKQLKSPVNACNSVMVRLYRLGLIERTQQYSPTVYLPIDAKIKKNSQKILHFLSILDIYKQMCMYSAPKQVIVEDKPTGRKGGIEPDLFCIFKGSPFWIEIQRTQYSEQKMQAKINLYEEFFFS
;
A
#
# COMPACT_ATOMS: atom_id res chain seq x y z
N MET A 1 -28.71 -10.83 -1.35
CA MET A 1 -28.60 -10.71 0.12
C MET A 1 -27.82 -9.45 0.44
N SER A 2 -28.40 -8.51 1.21
CA SER A 2 -27.65 -7.36 1.75
C SER A 2 -26.95 -7.81 3.02
N PHE A 3 -25.61 -7.88 3.00
CA PHE A 3 -24.81 -8.14 4.19
C PHE A 3 -24.31 -6.83 4.79
N ARG A 4 -24.43 -6.69 6.11
CA ARG A 4 -24.01 -5.47 6.81
C ARG A 4 -22.52 -5.55 7.13
N LEU A 5 -21.72 -4.65 6.56
CA LEU A 5 -20.30 -4.50 6.87
C LEU A 5 -20.11 -3.69 8.15
N SER A 6 -19.19 -4.15 9.01
CA SER A 6 -18.74 -3.37 10.16
C SER A 6 -17.90 -2.16 9.71
N GLN A 7 -17.66 -1.19 10.59
CA GLN A 7 -16.77 -0.08 10.25
C GLN A 7 -15.35 -0.58 9.93
N ARG A 8 -14.81 -1.50 10.75
CA ARG A 8 -13.50 -2.14 10.51
C ARG A 8 -13.43 -2.82 9.14
N ASP A 9 -14.51 -3.46 8.70
CA ASP A 9 -14.54 -4.11 7.38
C ASP A 9 -14.36 -3.08 6.25
N LYS A 10 -15.09 -1.96 6.36
CA LYS A 10 -15.01 -0.86 5.38
C LYS A 10 -13.61 -0.26 5.37
N ASP A 11 -13.03 -0.05 6.55
CA ASP A 11 -11.68 0.52 6.70
C ASP A 11 -10.62 -0.41 6.10
N ILE A 12 -10.72 -1.73 6.33
CA ILE A 12 -9.81 -2.73 5.75
C ILE A 12 -9.94 -2.76 4.21
N ILE A 13 -11.17 -2.76 3.67
CA ILE A 13 -11.38 -2.75 2.22
C ILE A 13 -10.79 -1.48 1.59
N ALA A 14 -11.07 -0.32 2.19
CA ALA A 14 -10.52 0.95 1.73
C ALA A 14 -8.98 0.95 1.78
N PHE A 15 -8.39 0.40 2.84
CA PHE A 15 -6.94 0.27 2.99
C PHE A 15 -6.32 -0.64 1.93
N ILE A 16 -6.94 -1.79 1.65
CA ILE A 16 -6.49 -2.70 0.59
C ILE A 16 -6.59 -2.03 -0.79
N ASN A 17 -7.65 -1.27 -1.04
CA ASN A 17 -7.81 -0.50 -2.29
C ASN A 17 -6.74 0.60 -2.43
N GLN A 18 -6.42 1.28 -1.33
CA GLN A 18 -5.39 2.32 -1.30
C GLN A 18 -3.99 1.75 -1.56
N PHE A 19 -3.60 0.69 -0.86
CA PHE A 19 -2.25 0.11 -0.95
C PHE A 19 -2.09 -0.93 -2.06
N ARG A 20 -3.18 -1.38 -2.68
CA ARG A 20 -3.26 -2.33 -3.80
C ARG A 20 -2.74 -3.75 -3.52
N ALA A 21 -1.89 -3.94 -2.51
CA ALA A 21 -1.54 -5.24 -1.95
C ALA A 21 -1.20 -5.09 -0.46
N VAL A 22 -1.79 -5.95 0.38
CA VAL A 22 -1.59 -5.91 1.83
C VAL A 22 -1.46 -7.33 2.36
N ASP A 23 -0.40 -7.61 3.11
CA ASP A 23 -0.19 -8.92 3.72
C ASP A 23 -0.94 -9.08 5.06
N ARG A 24 -1.18 -10.32 5.47
CA ARG A 24 -1.91 -10.66 6.70
C ARG A 24 -1.28 -10.05 7.95
N ASP A 25 0.04 -10.07 8.08
CA ASP A 25 0.72 -9.59 9.29
C ASP A 25 0.58 -8.08 9.43
N SER A 26 0.70 -7.35 8.32
CA SER A 26 0.44 -5.90 8.29
C SER A 26 -1.02 -5.58 8.67
N LEU A 27 -2.01 -6.35 8.19
CA LEU A 27 -3.41 -6.16 8.63
C LEU A 27 -3.58 -6.42 10.12
N VAL A 28 -2.95 -7.47 10.65
CA VAL A 28 -2.97 -7.81 12.07
C VAL A 28 -2.42 -6.65 12.89
N GLU A 29 -1.26 -6.13 12.50
CA GLU A 29 -0.60 -5.02 13.18
C GLU A 29 -1.46 -3.74 13.20
N LEU A 30 -2.08 -3.41 12.06
CA LEU A 30 -2.78 -2.13 11.88
C LEU A 30 -4.22 -2.14 12.41
N PHE A 31 -4.95 -3.26 12.30
CA PHE A 31 -6.40 -3.30 12.55
C PHE A 31 -6.82 -4.20 13.72
N PHE A 32 -5.97 -5.14 14.14
CA PHE A 32 -6.36 -6.19 15.09
C PHE A 32 -5.45 -6.28 16.32
N LYS A 33 -4.34 -5.55 16.39
CA LYS A 33 -3.29 -5.66 17.43
C LYS A 33 -3.81 -5.60 18.88
N GLN A 34 -4.89 -4.88 19.12
CA GLN A 34 -5.54 -4.70 20.42
C GLN A 34 -6.43 -5.88 20.86
N LEU A 35 -6.69 -6.85 19.98
CA LEU A 35 -7.56 -7.99 20.28
C LEU A 35 -6.80 -9.13 20.95
N LYS A 36 -7.50 -9.92 21.78
CA LYS A 36 -6.94 -11.08 22.49
C LYS A 36 -6.32 -12.14 21.56
N SER A 37 -6.88 -12.31 20.35
CA SER A 37 -6.38 -13.25 19.35
C SER A 37 -6.37 -12.58 17.98
N PRO A 38 -5.37 -11.71 17.73
CA PRO A 38 -5.42 -10.75 16.64
C PRO A 38 -5.29 -11.44 15.27
N VAL A 39 -4.46 -12.48 15.18
CA VAL A 39 -4.31 -13.32 13.98
C VAL A 39 -5.60 -14.07 13.62
N ASN A 40 -6.23 -14.73 14.60
CA ASN A 40 -7.46 -15.48 14.34
C ASN A 40 -8.60 -14.54 13.94
N ALA A 41 -8.73 -13.39 14.63
CA ALA A 41 -9.71 -12.38 14.29
C ALA A 41 -9.50 -11.84 12.86
N CYS A 42 -8.25 -11.52 12.49
CA CYS A 42 -7.90 -11.10 11.13
C CYS A 42 -8.30 -12.19 10.12
N ASN A 43 -7.87 -13.43 10.31
CA ASN A 43 -8.19 -14.54 9.40
C ASN A 43 -9.70 -14.72 9.21
N SER A 44 -10.49 -14.67 10.28
CA SER A 44 -11.96 -14.77 10.21
C SER A 44 -12.58 -13.65 9.38
N VAL A 45 -12.13 -12.39 9.58
CA VAL A 45 -12.61 -11.25 8.79
C VAL A 45 -12.21 -11.41 7.32
N MET A 46 -10.94 -11.72 7.04
CA MET A 46 -10.44 -11.80 5.68
C MET A 46 -11.05 -12.95 4.89
N VAL A 47 -11.29 -14.11 5.52
CA VAL A 47 -12.03 -15.23 4.89
C VAL A 47 -13.46 -14.82 4.56
N ARG A 48 -14.14 -14.10 5.46
CA ARG A 48 -15.49 -13.60 5.19
C ARG A 48 -15.50 -12.60 4.04
N LEU A 49 -14.62 -11.60 4.04
CA LEU A 49 -14.56 -10.59 2.97
C LEU A 49 -14.25 -11.23 1.61
N TYR A 50 -13.35 -12.21 1.56
CA TYR A 50 -13.07 -12.98 0.35
C TYR A 50 -14.29 -13.78 -0.14
N ARG A 51 -15.00 -14.48 0.76
CA ARG A 51 -16.22 -15.24 0.42
C ARG A 51 -17.36 -14.36 -0.09
N LEU A 52 -17.43 -13.11 0.39
CA LEU A 52 -18.38 -12.11 -0.08
C LEU A 52 -17.95 -11.49 -1.43
N GLY A 53 -16.79 -11.87 -1.97
CA GLY A 53 -16.25 -11.30 -3.20
C GLY A 53 -15.85 -9.84 -3.07
N LEU A 54 -15.53 -9.36 -1.85
CA LEU A 54 -15.19 -7.97 -1.58
C LEU A 54 -13.69 -7.68 -1.70
N ILE A 55 -12.87 -8.73 -1.73
CA ILE A 55 -11.42 -8.70 -1.88
C ILE A 55 -10.96 -9.96 -2.58
N GLU A 56 -9.79 -9.91 -3.19
CA GLU A 56 -9.06 -11.06 -3.71
C GLU A 56 -7.93 -11.46 -2.75
N ARG A 57 -7.38 -12.67 -2.95
CA ARG A 57 -6.17 -13.12 -2.25
C ARG A 57 -5.24 -13.94 -3.13
N THR A 58 -3.96 -13.94 -2.77
CA THR A 58 -2.94 -14.85 -3.28
C THR A 58 -2.17 -15.49 -2.14
N GLN A 59 -1.94 -16.80 -2.25
CA GLN A 59 -1.15 -17.60 -1.30
C GLN A 59 0.25 -17.90 -1.82
N GLN A 60 0.65 -17.29 -2.93
CA GLN A 60 2.01 -17.43 -3.48
C GLN A 60 3.07 -16.73 -2.63
N TYR A 61 2.64 -15.85 -1.73
CA TYR A 61 3.47 -15.20 -0.72
C TYR A 61 3.10 -15.73 0.66
N SER A 62 4.08 -15.76 1.55
CA SER A 62 3.90 -16.03 2.97
C SER A 62 4.36 -14.79 3.76
N PRO A 63 3.49 -14.17 4.56
CA PRO A 63 2.08 -14.51 4.78
C PRO A 63 1.17 -14.20 3.56
N THR A 64 -0.08 -14.69 3.60
CA THR A 64 -1.08 -14.45 2.52
C THR A 64 -1.25 -12.96 2.23
N VAL A 65 -1.34 -12.61 0.95
CA VAL A 65 -1.54 -11.23 0.47
C VAL A 65 -2.96 -11.06 -0.05
N TYR A 66 -3.58 -9.96 0.33
CA TYR A 66 -4.91 -9.54 -0.08
C TYR A 66 -4.83 -8.40 -1.09
N LEU A 67 -5.74 -8.43 -2.06
CA LEU A 67 -5.74 -7.55 -3.22
C LEU A 67 -7.15 -6.96 -3.43
N PRO A 68 -7.27 -5.78 -4.07
CA PRO A 68 -8.53 -5.29 -4.61
C PRO A 68 -9.14 -6.30 -5.59
N ILE A 69 -10.47 -6.38 -5.66
CA ILE A 69 -11.18 -7.29 -6.58
C ILE A 69 -10.85 -6.96 -8.04
N ASP A 70 -10.76 -5.68 -8.33
CA ASP A 70 -10.49 -5.10 -9.66
C ASP A 70 -8.99 -4.99 -9.95
N ALA A 71 -8.13 -5.56 -9.09
CA ALA A 71 -6.70 -5.55 -9.29
C ALA A 71 -6.32 -6.29 -10.58
N LYS A 72 -5.94 -5.54 -11.61
CA LYS A 72 -5.35 -6.08 -12.86
C LYS A 72 -3.89 -6.55 -12.67
N ILE A 73 -3.54 -7.01 -11.48
CA ILE A 73 -2.18 -7.42 -11.12
C ILE A 73 -2.14 -8.95 -11.12
N LYS A 74 -1.19 -9.53 -11.86
CA LYS A 74 -0.95 -10.98 -11.82
C LYS A 74 -0.55 -11.38 -10.40
N LYS A 75 -1.11 -12.49 -9.90
CA LYS A 75 -0.93 -12.96 -8.51
C LYS A 75 0.53 -13.28 -8.12
N ASN A 76 1.43 -13.43 -9.09
CA ASN A 76 2.88 -13.64 -8.95
C ASN A 76 3.74 -12.43 -9.38
N SER A 77 3.14 -11.25 -9.56
CA SER A 77 3.83 -10.10 -10.13
C SER A 77 4.85 -9.48 -9.16
N GLN A 78 5.99 -9.04 -9.70
CA GLN A 78 6.93 -8.17 -8.97
C GLN A 78 6.28 -6.87 -8.46
N LYS A 79 5.17 -6.45 -9.09
CA LYS A 79 4.38 -5.29 -8.66
C LYS A 79 3.74 -5.49 -7.28
N ILE A 80 3.43 -6.73 -6.87
CA ILE A 80 2.94 -7.02 -5.51
C ILE A 80 4.02 -6.71 -4.49
N LEU A 81 5.25 -7.18 -4.72
CA LEU A 81 6.37 -6.92 -3.82
C LEU A 81 6.73 -5.43 -3.74
N HIS A 82 6.51 -4.66 -4.81
CA HIS A 82 6.62 -3.21 -4.80
C HIS A 82 5.60 -2.56 -3.85
N PHE A 83 4.31 -2.92 -3.98
CA PHE A 83 3.27 -2.42 -3.06
C PHE A 83 3.49 -2.81 -1.61
N LEU A 84 3.98 -4.03 -1.36
CA LEU A 84 4.35 -4.45 0.00
C LEU A 84 5.53 -3.62 0.55
N SER A 85 6.46 -3.17 -0.30
CA SER A 85 7.55 -2.29 0.13
C SER A 85 7.03 -0.89 0.47
N ILE A 86 6.06 -0.36 -0.28
CA ILE A 86 5.36 0.89 0.04
C ILE A 86 4.63 0.79 1.38
N LEU A 87 3.91 -0.31 1.59
CA LEU A 87 3.22 -0.59 2.86
C LEU A 87 4.21 -0.65 4.03
N ASP A 88 5.37 -1.25 3.84
CA ASP A 88 6.39 -1.31 4.88
C ASP A 88 6.88 0.08 5.31
N ILE A 89 7.17 0.97 4.35
CA ILE A 89 7.51 2.37 4.65
C ILE A 89 6.38 3.06 5.42
N TYR A 90 5.12 2.90 5.01
CA TYR A 90 3.98 3.45 5.74
C TYR A 90 3.92 2.96 7.19
N LYS A 91 4.16 1.67 7.45
CA LYS A 91 4.20 1.13 8.81
C LYS A 91 5.35 1.71 9.64
N GLN A 92 6.54 1.82 9.06
CA GLN A 92 7.68 2.45 9.72
C GLN A 92 7.38 3.91 10.10
N MET A 93 6.70 4.66 9.23
CA MET A 93 6.25 6.02 9.55
C MET A 93 5.26 6.03 10.71
N CYS A 94 4.30 5.09 10.72
CA CYS A 94 3.30 4.95 11.79
C CYS A 94 3.92 4.70 13.18
N MET A 95 5.14 4.16 13.27
CA MET A 95 5.86 4.04 14.54
C MET A 95 6.13 5.39 15.21
N TYR A 96 6.24 6.47 14.41
CA TYR A 96 6.51 7.81 14.90
C TYR A 96 5.28 8.72 14.85
N SER A 97 4.49 8.65 13.77
CA SER A 97 3.24 9.40 13.59
C SER A 97 2.45 8.84 12.41
N ALA A 98 1.13 8.83 12.47
CA ALA A 98 0.33 8.41 11.33
C ALA A 98 0.42 9.46 10.19
N PRO A 99 0.91 9.11 8.99
CA PRO A 99 0.91 10.03 7.86
C PRO A 99 -0.53 10.29 7.39
N LYS A 100 -0.78 11.53 6.93
CA LYS A 100 -2.05 12.00 6.39
C LYS A 100 -1.98 12.07 4.86
N GLN A 101 -3.13 12.09 4.18
CA GLN A 101 -3.22 12.21 2.72
C GLN A 101 -2.27 11.25 1.97
N VAL A 102 -2.36 9.97 2.29
CA VAL A 102 -1.54 8.93 1.69
C VAL A 102 -2.03 8.61 0.28
N ILE A 103 -1.16 8.73 -0.72
CA ILE A 103 -1.44 8.38 -2.12
C ILE A 103 -0.34 7.43 -2.59
N VAL A 104 -0.75 6.27 -3.09
CA VAL A 104 0.16 5.22 -3.58
C VAL A 104 0.24 5.27 -5.10
N GLU A 105 1.46 5.21 -5.66
CA GLU A 105 1.75 5.47 -7.07
C GLU A 105 1.15 6.81 -7.54
N ASP A 106 1.56 7.90 -6.89
CA ASP A 106 1.08 9.24 -7.23
C ASP A 106 1.60 9.67 -8.62
N LYS A 107 0.75 10.35 -9.38
CA LYS A 107 1.01 10.78 -10.77
C LYS A 107 0.63 12.25 -10.93
N PRO A 108 1.32 13.17 -10.24
CA PRO A 108 0.90 14.57 -10.13
C PRO A 108 0.89 15.29 -11.48
N THR A 109 1.70 14.83 -12.44
CA THR A 109 1.79 15.44 -13.78
C THR A 109 0.76 14.90 -14.77
N GLY A 110 0.11 13.76 -14.49
CA GLY A 110 -0.85 13.10 -15.39
C GLY A 110 -0.32 12.70 -16.77
N ARG A 111 0.98 12.89 -17.06
CA ARG A 111 1.59 12.68 -18.38
C ARG A 111 2.71 11.64 -18.32
N LYS A 112 2.88 10.92 -19.44
CA LYS A 112 3.97 9.95 -19.59
C LYS A 112 5.33 10.68 -19.51
N GLY A 113 6.22 10.19 -18.67
CA GLY A 113 7.56 10.75 -18.49
C GLY A 113 7.66 11.90 -17.49
N GLY A 114 6.57 12.26 -16.80
CA GLY A 114 6.66 13.11 -15.60
C GLY A 114 7.08 12.32 -14.36
N ILE A 115 7.16 13.01 -13.22
CA ILE A 115 7.43 12.36 -11.93
C ILE A 115 6.30 11.38 -11.57
N GLU A 116 6.69 10.21 -11.06
CA GLU A 116 5.79 9.14 -10.61
C GLU A 116 6.30 8.60 -9.26
N PRO A 117 6.16 9.36 -8.16
CA PRO A 117 6.58 8.91 -6.85
C PRO A 117 5.78 7.69 -6.38
N ASP A 118 6.46 6.77 -5.71
CA ASP A 118 5.84 5.53 -5.23
C ASP A 118 4.81 5.80 -4.12
N LEU A 119 5.07 6.83 -3.31
CA LEU A 119 4.23 7.24 -2.20
C LEU A 119 4.28 8.75 -2.02
N PHE A 120 3.11 9.38 -1.95
CA PHE A 120 2.94 10.72 -1.40
C PHE A 120 2.27 10.65 -0.03
N CYS A 121 2.68 11.51 0.90
CA CYS A 121 1.93 11.75 2.12
C CYS A 121 2.29 13.09 2.79
N ILE A 122 1.43 13.55 3.70
CA ILE A 122 1.74 14.59 4.67
C ILE A 122 2.17 13.93 5.97
N PHE A 123 3.44 14.08 6.33
CA PHE A 123 4.01 13.52 7.55
C PHE A 123 4.49 14.64 8.47
N LYS A 124 3.99 14.65 9.71
CA LYS A 124 4.28 15.70 10.72
C LYS A 124 4.10 17.14 10.21
N GLY A 125 3.12 17.35 9.34
CA GLY A 125 2.77 18.66 8.78
C GLY A 125 3.47 19.01 7.46
N SER A 126 4.44 18.20 7.02
CA SER A 126 5.17 18.45 5.77
C SER A 126 4.78 17.45 4.69
N PRO A 127 4.61 17.87 3.43
CA PRO A 127 4.40 16.97 2.30
C PRO A 127 5.71 16.26 1.91
N PHE A 128 5.60 14.98 1.57
CA PHE A 128 6.71 14.15 1.10
C PHE A 128 6.29 13.35 -0.12
N TRP A 129 7.14 13.39 -1.14
CA TRP A 129 7.22 12.34 -2.15
C TRP A 129 8.35 11.37 -1.78
N ILE A 130 8.05 10.09 -1.86
CA ILE A 130 8.93 9.01 -1.43
C ILE A 130 9.12 8.05 -2.60
N GLU A 131 10.38 7.69 -2.83
CA GLU A 131 10.85 6.79 -3.88
C GLU A 131 11.51 5.57 -3.22
N ILE A 132 11.07 4.37 -3.58
CA ILE A 132 11.45 3.11 -2.94
C ILE A 132 12.17 2.24 -3.96
N GLN A 133 13.48 2.09 -3.77
CA GLN A 133 14.31 1.28 -4.65
C GLN A 133 14.55 -0.11 -4.09
N ARG A 134 13.96 -1.12 -4.74
CA ARG A 134 14.14 -2.55 -4.39
C ARG A 134 15.39 -3.19 -5.01
N THR A 135 16.10 -2.44 -5.84
CA THR A 135 17.34 -2.84 -6.52
C THR A 135 18.33 -1.70 -6.45
N GLN A 136 19.62 -2.01 -6.45
CA GLN A 136 20.65 -0.97 -6.52
C GLN A 136 20.56 -0.21 -7.85
N TYR A 137 20.57 1.12 -7.76
CA TYR A 137 20.62 1.99 -8.93
C TYR A 137 22.07 2.40 -9.19
N SER A 138 22.42 2.57 -10.47
CA SER A 138 23.64 3.29 -10.83
C SER A 138 23.51 4.76 -10.46
N GLU A 139 24.65 5.43 -10.28
CA GLU A 139 24.71 6.87 -10.04
C GLU A 139 23.98 7.65 -11.14
N GLN A 140 24.21 7.30 -12.41
CA GLN A 140 23.52 7.91 -13.55
C GLN A 140 21.99 7.80 -13.44
N LYS A 141 21.47 6.62 -13.05
CA LYS A 141 20.03 6.40 -12.90
C LYS A 141 19.46 7.17 -11.71
N MET A 142 20.22 7.28 -10.62
CA MET A 142 19.85 8.09 -9.46
C MET A 142 19.80 9.57 -9.83
N GLN A 143 20.84 10.09 -10.47
CA GLN A 143 20.91 11.50 -10.89
C GLN A 143 19.79 11.84 -11.87
N ALA A 144 19.48 10.97 -12.82
CA ALA A 144 18.36 11.18 -13.74
C ALA A 144 17.01 11.31 -13.01
N LYS A 145 16.79 10.52 -11.94
CA LYS A 145 15.59 10.68 -11.09
C LYS A 145 15.61 12.01 -10.36
N ILE A 146 16.73 12.39 -9.73
CA ILE A 146 16.87 13.66 -9.02
C ILE A 146 16.56 14.84 -9.96
N ASN A 147 17.22 14.88 -11.12
CA ASN A 147 17.01 15.91 -12.13
C ASN A 147 15.53 16.03 -12.53
N LEU A 148 14.82 14.90 -12.70
CA LEU A 148 13.40 14.93 -13.05
C LEU A 148 12.53 15.60 -11.98
N TYR A 149 12.84 15.37 -10.70
CA TYR A 149 12.14 16.05 -9.59
C TYR A 149 12.53 17.52 -9.47
N GLU A 150 13.81 17.86 -9.69
CA GLU A 150 14.27 19.25 -9.71
C GLU A 150 13.63 20.04 -10.86
N GLU A 151 13.62 19.49 -12.08
CA GLU A 151 12.95 20.08 -13.24
C GLU A 151 11.47 20.33 -12.97
N PHE A 152 10.78 19.38 -12.32
CA PHE A 152 9.38 19.57 -11.92
C PHE A 152 9.22 20.66 -10.85
N PHE A 153 10.14 20.76 -9.89
CA PHE A 153 10.06 21.75 -8.83
C PHE A 153 10.32 23.18 -9.33
N PHE A 154 11.21 23.33 -10.31
CA PHE A 154 11.60 24.62 -10.89
C PHE A 154 10.81 25.03 -12.14
N SER A 155 9.87 24.19 -12.63
CA SER A 155 8.97 24.51 -13.73
C SER A 155 7.77 25.34 -13.28
#